data_AF-V9LAA7-F1
#
_entry.id   AF-V9LAA7-F1
#
_cell.length_a   1.000
_cell.length_b   1.000
_cell.length_c   1.000
_cell.angle_alpha   90.00
_cell.angle_beta   90.00
_cell.angle_gamma   90.00
#
_symmetry.space_group_name_H-M   'P 1'
#
loop_
_entity.id
_entity.type
_entity.pdbx_description
1 polymer ?
#
loop_
_entity_poly.entity_id
_entity_poly.type
_entity_poly.pdbx_seq_one_letter_code
_entity_poly.pdbx_strand_id
1 'polypeptide(L)'
;MPPGAALVLAAALCLTPVKPYKPVVVVHGLFDSAEDFGLLQDFINRTHPGTRVTVIDLFDDSQSLKSLWRQVEGFRTAIAPIMASAPGGVHMICYSQGGLICRGLLSTMPDHNVDALISLSAPQLGQYGDTDYLKWLFPNYVKTNLFHFCYTEFGQSFSICNYWNDPHHHDLYLNSSDYLSVLNSEQPHPNTADWKRNFMRIRNLVLIGGPDDGVITPWQSSQFGFYNENEVVMDMRKQLVYLADTFGLKSLDARGALTALTVGGVQHVNWHTNWTVYQDCIQSWLTRG
;
A
#
# COMPACT_ATOMS: atom_id res chain seq x y z
N MET A 1 -73.95 8.86 -27.12
CA MET A 1 -72.49 8.63 -27.25
C MET A 1 -71.82 9.32 -26.06
N PRO A 2 -71.24 8.58 -25.10
CA PRO A 2 -70.50 9.19 -24.01
C PRO A 2 -69.05 9.49 -24.45
N PRO A 3 -68.37 10.50 -23.86
CA PRO A 3 -66.98 10.80 -24.19
C PRO A 3 -66.05 9.78 -23.52
N GLY A 4 -65.13 9.20 -24.28
CA GLY A 4 -64.10 8.32 -23.77
C GLY A 4 -63.09 9.09 -22.91
N ALA A 5 -62.96 8.69 -21.65
CA ALA A 5 -61.89 9.17 -20.77
C ALA A 5 -60.56 8.53 -21.20
N ALA A 6 -59.61 9.34 -21.64
CA ALA A 6 -58.24 8.90 -21.91
C ALA A 6 -57.51 8.72 -20.57
N LEU A 7 -57.16 7.47 -20.26
CA LEU A 7 -56.35 7.12 -19.09
C LEU A 7 -54.87 7.41 -19.41
N VAL A 8 -54.30 8.45 -18.82
CA VAL A 8 -52.86 8.72 -18.89
C VAL A 8 -52.17 7.84 -17.83
N LEU A 9 -51.56 6.73 -18.27
CA LEU A 9 -50.67 5.94 -17.40
C LEU A 9 -49.35 6.70 -17.22
N ALA A 10 -49.16 7.32 -16.06
CA ALA A 10 -47.86 7.79 -15.62
C ALA A 10 -47.00 6.57 -15.24
N ALA A 11 -46.04 6.21 -16.09
CA ALA A 11 -45.04 5.20 -15.77
C ALA A 11 -44.10 5.77 -14.68
N ALA A 12 -44.29 5.37 -13.43
CA ALA A 12 -43.34 5.65 -12.37
C ALA A 12 -42.06 4.85 -12.65
N LEU A 13 -41.00 5.51 -13.12
CA LEU A 13 -39.66 4.93 -13.15
C LEU A 13 -39.23 4.67 -11.71
N CYS A 14 -39.30 3.41 -11.28
CA CYS A 14 -38.64 2.94 -10.07
C CYS A 14 -37.12 3.02 -10.28
N LEU A 15 -36.52 4.17 -9.99
CA LEU A 15 -35.07 4.31 -9.87
C LEU A 15 -34.65 3.54 -8.61
N THR A 16 -34.13 2.33 -8.77
CA THR A 16 -33.47 1.62 -7.68
C THR A 16 -32.28 2.46 -7.22
N PRO A 17 -32.16 2.83 -5.93
CA PRO A 17 -31.06 3.66 -5.46
C PRO A 17 -29.75 2.90 -5.67
N VAL A 18 -28.90 3.43 -6.56
CA VAL A 18 -27.57 2.86 -6.78
C VAL A 18 -26.76 3.11 -5.52
N LYS A 19 -26.30 2.03 -4.87
CA LYS A 19 -25.50 2.15 -3.65
C LYS A 19 -24.28 3.05 -3.88
N PRO A 20 -23.91 3.93 -2.94
CA PRO A 20 -22.74 4.79 -3.11
C PRO A 20 -21.44 3.98 -3.17
N TYR A 21 -20.41 4.55 -3.79
CA TYR A 21 -19.05 4.03 -3.72
C TYR A 21 -18.54 4.06 -2.27
N LYS A 22 -17.72 3.06 -1.91
CA LYS A 22 -17.05 3.06 -0.61
C LYS A 22 -16.06 4.23 -0.54
N PRO A 23 -15.83 4.83 0.64
CA PRO A 23 -14.79 5.83 0.79
C PRO A 23 -13.41 5.27 0.42
N VAL A 24 -12.56 6.13 -0.14
CA VAL A 24 -11.18 5.81 -0.50
C VAL A 24 -10.25 6.62 0.37
N VAL A 25 -9.36 5.95 1.08
CA VAL A 25 -8.29 6.59 1.87
C VAL A 25 -6.99 6.48 1.09
N VAL A 26 -6.25 7.57 0.95
CA VAL A 26 -4.97 7.60 0.26
C VAL A 26 -3.86 7.93 1.27
N VAL A 27 -2.78 7.14 1.23
CA VAL A 27 -1.56 7.34 2.05
C VAL A 27 -0.39 7.53 1.10
N HIS A 28 0.27 8.68 1.21
CA HIS A 28 1.32 9.12 0.31
C HIS A 28 2.69 8.47 0.61
N GLY A 29 3.66 8.76 -0.24
CA GLY A 29 5.02 8.26 -0.16
C GLY A 29 5.99 9.22 0.55
N LEU A 30 7.28 9.01 0.29
CA LEU A 30 8.35 9.80 0.88
C LEU A 30 8.48 11.14 0.14
N PHE A 31 8.57 12.25 0.89
CA PHE A 31 8.57 13.64 0.44
C PHE A 31 7.34 14.11 -0.36
N ASP A 32 6.27 13.32 -0.39
CA ASP A 32 4.97 13.77 -0.90
C ASP A 32 4.15 14.46 0.19
N SER A 33 3.03 15.02 -0.25
CA SER A 33 1.95 15.60 0.54
C SER A 33 0.58 15.16 0.01
N ALA A 34 -0.49 15.62 0.65
CA ALA A 34 -1.83 15.45 0.10
C ALA A 34 -2.06 16.13 -1.27
N GLU A 35 -1.29 17.18 -1.58
CA GLU A 35 -1.44 17.98 -2.81
C GLU A 35 -1.03 17.21 -4.07
N ASP A 36 -0.08 16.27 -3.95
CA ASP A 36 0.47 15.48 -5.06
C ASP A 36 -0.54 14.47 -5.66
N PHE A 37 -1.68 14.26 -4.98
CA PHE A 37 -2.71 13.31 -5.36
C PHE A 37 -3.93 13.95 -6.02
N GLY A 38 -3.85 15.22 -6.43
CA GLY A 38 -4.93 15.93 -7.14
C GLY A 38 -5.42 15.17 -8.39
N LEU A 39 -4.50 14.72 -9.26
CA LEU A 39 -4.87 13.99 -10.48
C LEU A 39 -5.54 12.63 -10.17
N LEU A 40 -5.08 11.91 -9.14
CA LEU A 40 -5.72 10.66 -8.74
C LEU A 40 -7.16 10.89 -8.26
N GLN A 41 -7.38 11.96 -7.49
CA GLN A 41 -8.72 12.36 -7.05
C GLN A 41 -9.62 12.71 -8.24
N ASP A 42 -9.10 13.44 -9.23
CA ASP A 42 -9.82 13.76 -10.47
C ASP A 42 -10.19 12.49 -11.25
N PHE A 43 -9.28 11.53 -11.34
CA PHE A 43 -9.54 10.26 -12.02
C PHE A 43 -10.66 9.47 -11.33
N ILE A 44 -10.61 9.38 -10.00
CA ILE A 44 -11.66 8.72 -9.20
C ILE A 44 -12.99 9.45 -9.36
N ASN A 45 -13.01 10.78 -9.29
CA ASN A 45 -14.24 11.55 -9.43
C ASN A 45 -14.86 11.41 -10.83
N ARG A 46 -14.02 11.30 -11.87
CA ARG A 46 -14.46 11.13 -13.26
C ARG A 46 -15.17 9.81 -13.51
N THR A 47 -14.71 8.71 -12.92
CA THR A 47 -15.26 7.36 -13.16
C THR A 47 -16.22 6.89 -12.07
N HIS A 48 -16.05 7.40 -10.85
CA HIS A 48 -16.83 7.09 -9.67
C HIS A 48 -17.33 8.39 -9.00
N PRO A 49 -18.21 9.15 -9.69
CA PRO A 49 -18.68 10.44 -9.19
C PRO A 49 -19.36 10.29 -7.82
N GLY A 50 -19.04 11.22 -6.92
CA GLY A 50 -19.53 11.23 -5.54
C GLY A 50 -18.79 10.29 -4.57
N THR A 51 -17.72 9.63 -5.02
CA THR A 51 -16.83 8.89 -4.11
C THR A 51 -16.14 9.84 -3.15
N ARG A 52 -16.24 9.57 -1.85
CA ARG A 52 -15.49 10.32 -0.83
C ARG A 52 -14.04 9.82 -0.82
N VAL A 53 -13.15 10.63 -1.38
CA VAL A 53 -11.69 10.39 -1.33
C VAL A 53 -11.10 11.25 -0.22
N THR A 54 -10.25 10.65 0.61
CA THR A 54 -9.52 11.36 1.67
C THR A 54 -8.05 11.01 1.54
N VAL A 55 -7.27 11.97 1.05
CA VAL A 55 -5.80 11.90 1.12
C VAL A 55 -5.41 12.41 2.50
N ILE A 56 -4.74 11.57 3.28
CA ILE A 56 -4.41 11.91 4.65
C ILE A 56 -3.15 12.79 4.64
N ASP A 57 -3.32 14.05 5.05
CA ASP A 57 -2.27 15.06 5.24
C ASP A 57 -1.61 14.84 6.61
N LEU A 58 -0.59 13.99 6.62
CA LEU A 58 0.14 13.63 7.82
C LEU A 58 1.51 13.03 7.45
N PHE A 59 2.56 13.56 8.08
CA PHE A 59 3.95 13.20 7.78
C PHE A 59 4.41 13.65 6.38
N ASP A 60 3.87 14.76 5.91
CA ASP A 60 4.21 15.40 4.64
C ASP A 60 5.70 15.83 4.58
N ASP A 61 6.22 15.90 3.36
CA ASP A 61 7.58 16.34 3.07
C ASP A 61 8.62 15.60 3.94
N SER A 62 9.53 16.35 4.56
CA SER A 62 10.57 15.84 5.46
C SER A 62 10.05 15.04 6.64
N GLN A 63 8.78 15.20 7.04
CA GLN A 63 8.22 14.43 8.15
C GLN A 63 8.02 12.95 7.78
N SER A 64 7.98 12.61 6.49
CA SER A 64 7.95 11.22 5.99
C SER A 64 9.23 10.45 6.29
N LEU A 65 10.29 11.13 6.73
CA LEU A 65 11.52 10.48 7.21
C LEU A 65 11.42 9.96 8.64
N LYS A 66 10.38 10.29 9.40
CA LYS A 66 10.21 9.74 10.76
C LYS A 66 9.99 8.23 10.73
N SER A 67 10.39 7.54 11.79
CA SER A 67 10.22 6.09 11.91
C SER A 67 8.82 5.61 11.52
N LEU A 68 8.75 4.50 10.77
CA LEU A 68 7.50 4.01 10.21
C LEU A 68 6.48 3.61 11.29
N TRP A 69 6.92 3.13 12.47
CA TRP A 69 5.98 2.87 13.57
C TRP A 69 5.30 4.13 14.10
N ARG A 70 6.02 5.26 14.13
CA ARG A 70 5.42 6.56 14.48
C ARG A 70 4.40 6.99 13.41
N GLN A 71 4.70 6.73 12.15
CA GLN A 71 3.77 7.01 11.05
C GLN A 71 2.52 6.13 11.15
N VAL A 72 2.68 4.82 11.36
CA VAL A 72 1.56 3.86 11.54
C VAL A 72 0.60 4.33 12.64
N GLU A 73 1.11 4.80 13.79
CA GLU A 73 0.25 5.27 14.89
C GLU A 73 -0.50 6.57 14.54
N GLY A 74 0.18 7.50 13.86
CA GLY A 74 -0.46 8.73 13.40
C GLY A 74 -1.55 8.47 12.37
N PHE A 75 -1.26 7.67 11.33
CA PHE A 75 -2.24 7.29 10.31
C PHE A 75 -3.38 6.46 10.91
N ARG A 76 -3.13 5.58 11.88
CA ARG A 76 -4.18 4.87 12.62
C ARG A 76 -5.15 5.87 13.26
N THR A 77 -4.63 6.86 13.98
CA THR A 77 -5.44 7.88 14.66
C THR A 77 -6.31 8.66 13.67
N ALA A 78 -5.74 9.04 12.52
CA ALA A 78 -6.46 9.78 11.48
C ALA A 78 -7.51 8.93 10.74
N ILE A 79 -7.23 7.64 10.51
CA ILE A 79 -8.05 6.78 9.64
C ILE A 79 -9.15 6.05 10.41
N ALA A 80 -8.97 5.78 11.71
CA ALA A 80 -9.96 5.06 12.52
C ALA A 80 -11.37 5.69 12.48
N PRO A 81 -11.55 7.02 12.60
CA PRO A 81 -12.86 7.66 12.46
C PRO A 81 -13.48 7.49 11.07
N ILE A 82 -12.66 7.47 10.01
CA ILE A 82 -13.13 7.28 8.63
C ILE A 82 -13.70 5.87 8.48
N MET A 83 -12.96 4.86 8.94
CA MET A 83 -13.41 3.46 8.94
C MET A 83 -14.68 3.26 9.78
N ALA A 84 -14.74 3.86 10.98
CA ALA A 84 -15.92 3.79 11.84
C ALA A 84 -17.18 4.43 11.20
N SER A 85 -17.00 5.49 10.41
CA SER A 85 -18.08 6.14 9.67
C SER A 85 -18.55 5.39 8.41
N ALA A 86 -17.88 4.29 8.05
CA ALA A 86 -18.08 3.56 6.81
C ALA A 86 -18.40 2.08 7.08
N PRO A 87 -19.62 1.72 7.52
CA PRO A 87 -19.96 0.33 7.86
C PRO A 87 -19.85 -0.65 6.67
N GLY A 88 -19.94 -0.14 5.44
CA GLY A 88 -19.70 -0.91 4.21
C GLY A 88 -18.22 -1.20 3.91
N GLY A 89 -17.31 -0.67 4.73
CA GLY A 89 -15.86 -0.71 4.54
C GLY A 89 -15.32 0.45 3.72
N VAL A 90 -13.98 0.52 3.64
CA VAL A 90 -13.23 1.51 2.85
C VAL A 90 -12.27 0.81 1.90
N HIS A 91 -11.82 1.53 0.87
CA HIS A 91 -10.65 1.13 0.07
C HIS A 91 -9.45 1.98 0.50
N MET A 92 -8.25 1.42 0.38
CA MET A 92 -7.01 2.14 0.64
C MET A 92 -6.12 2.10 -0.61
N ILE A 93 -5.58 3.25 -1.01
CA ILE A 93 -4.51 3.36 -2.02
C ILE A 93 -3.27 3.88 -1.31
N CYS A 94 -2.21 3.10 -1.32
CA CYS A 94 -1.02 3.38 -0.53
C CYS A 94 0.20 3.37 -1.45
N TYR A 95 0.74 4.56 -1.69
CA TYR A 95 1.79 4.79 -2.68
C TYR A 95 3.18 4.71 -2.06
N SER A 96 4.12 4.05 -2.73
CA SER A 96 5.53 4.01 -2.34
C SER A 96 5.69 3.58 -0.86
N GLN A 97 6.40 4.34 -0.03
CA GLN A 97 6.52 4.10 1.41
C GLN A 97 5.16 3.92 2.11
N GLY A 98 4.11 4.62 1.67
CA GLY A 98 2.76 4.51 2.20
C GLY A 98 2.22 3.08 2.18
N GLY A 99 2.63 2.24 1.23
CA GLY A 99 2.21 0.83 1.19
C GLY A 99 2.72 0.01 2.37
N LEU A 100 3.89 0.34 2.91
CA LEU A 100 4.41 -0.27 4.14
C LEU A 100 3.61 0.22 5.36
N ILE A 101 3.38 1.54 5.45
CA ILE A 101 2.59 2.17 6.52
C ILE A 101 1.19 1.53 6.59
N CYS A 102 0.50 1.41 5.45
CA CYS A 102 -0.81 0.77 5.39
C CYS A 102 -0.76 -0.69 5.81
N ARG A 103 0.26 -1.46 5.40
CA ARG A 103 0.41 -2.85 5.84
C ARG A 103 0.64 -2.93 7.35
N GLY A 104 1.49 -2.07 7.91
CA GLY A 104 1.69 -1.95 9.36
C GLY A 104 0.41 -1.60 10.11
N LEU A 105 -0.37 -0.64 9.61
CA LEU A 105 -1.67 -0.27 10.17
C LEU A 105 -2.63 -1.46 10.18
N LEU A 106 -2.78 -2.15 9.05
CA LEU A 106 -3.75 -3.25 8.90
C LEU A 106 -3.33 -4.53 9.62
N SER A 107 -2.04 -4.75 9.83
CA SER A 107 -1.54 -5.80 10.72
C SER A 107 -1.81 -5.48 12.19
N THR A 108 -1.75 -4.21 12.58
CA THR A 108 -1.83 -3.84 14.01
C THR A 108 -3.24 -3.43 14.46
N MET A 109 -4.19 -3.20 13.54
CA MET A 109 -5.54 -2.70 13.83
C MET A 109 -6.58 -3.84 13.71
N PRO A 110 -7.07 -4.43 14.82
CA PRO A 110 -7.92 -5.63 14.75
C PRO A 110 -9.34 -5.39 14.23
N ASP A 111 -9.80 -4.15 14.24
CA ASP A 111 -11.15 -3.71 13.91
C ASP A 111 -11.25 -2.99 12.55
N HIS A 112 -10.17 -2.95 11.77
CA HIS A 112 -10.22 -2.36 10.43
C HIS A 112 -11.25 -3.07 9.54
N ASN A 113 -11.81 -2.32 8.59
CA ASN A 113 -12.83 -2.76 7.65
C ASN A 113 -12.43 -2.49 6.18
N VAL A 114 -11.14 -2.58 5.89
CA VAL A 114 -10.62 -2.38 4.54
C VAL A 114 -11.08 -3.50 3.61
N ASP A 115 -11.70 -3.13 2.50
CA ASP A 115 -12.09 -4.05 1.45
C ASP A 115 -10.89 -4.32 0.52
N ALA A 116 -10.41 -3.29 -0.18
CA ALA A 116 -9.22 -3.40 -1.04
C ALA A 116 -8.08 -2.56 -0.49
N LEU A 117 -6.92 -3.20 -0.29
CA LEU A 117 -5.64 -2.52 -0.15
C LEU A 117 -4.95 -2.53 -1.51
N ILE A 118 -4.80 -1.35 -2.10
CA ILE A 118 -4.08 -1.12 -3.35
C ILE A 118 -2.69 -0.58 -2.98
N SER A 119 -1.70 -1.45 -3.03
CA SER A 119 -0.29 -1.13 -2.83
C SER A 119 0.32 -0.66 -4.15
N LEU A 120 0.51 0.65 -4.28
CA LEU A 120 0.94 1.30 -5.52
C LEU A 120 2.46 1.53 -5.50
N SER A 121 3.19 0.61 -6.11
CA SER A 121 4.66 0.57 -6.18
C SER A 121 5.38 0.77 -4.84
N ALA A 122 4.94 0.03 -3.82
CA ALA A 122 5.53 0.09 -2.48
C ALA A 122 6.69 -0.91 -2.32
N PRO A 123 7.76 -0.62 -1.57
CA PRO A 123 8.83 -1.59 -1.31
C PRO A 123 8.38 -2.65 -0.30
N GLN A 124 7.45 -3.55 -0.67
CA GLN A 124 6.79 -4.46 0.27
C GLN A 124 7.74 -5.49 0.92
N LEU A 125 8.83 -5.88 0.24
CA LEU A 125 9.94 -6.64 0.85
C LEU A 125 11.19 -5.79 1.10
N GLY A 126 11.01 -4.48 1.16
CA GLY A 126 12.09 -3.54 1.45
C GLY A 126 12.79 -3.03 0.21
N GLN A 127 13.90 -2.35 0.45
CA GLN A 127 14.71 -1.65 -0.53
C GLN A 127 16.17 -2.06 -0.38
N TYR A 128 16.84 -2.29 -1.51
CA TYR A 128 18.28 -2.47 -1.62
C TYR A 128 18.78 -2.00 -2.99
N GLY A 129 19.20 -0.74 -3.09
CA GLY A 129 19.70 -0.19 -4.35
C GLY A 129 20.18 1.25 -4.27
N ASP A 130 21.11 1.61 -5.16
CA ASP A 130 21.60 2.97 -5.33
C ASP A 130 20.60 3.78 -6.17
N THR A 131 19.72 4.54 -5.52
CA THR A 131 18.80 5.46 -6.21
C THR A 131 19.32 6.88 -6.13
N ASP A 132 18.93 7.76 -7.07
CA ASP A 132 19.29 9.19 -6.98
C ASP A 132 18.76 9.83 -5.70
N TYR A 133 17.63 9.32 -5.21
CA TYR A 133 17.05 9.67 -3.93
C TYR A 133 17.93 9.29 -2.74
N LEU A 134 18.47 8.07 -2.76
CA LEU A 134 19.37 7.59 -1.71
C LEU A 134 20.68 8.37 -1.74
N LYS A 135 21.22 8.67 -2.93
CA LYS A 135 22.40 9.53 -3.08
C LYS A 135 22.17 10.95 -2.58
N TRP A 136 20.96 11.50 -2.74
CA TRP A 136 20.63 12.81 -2.22
C TRP A 136 20.60 12.84 -0.68
N LEU A 137 20.00 11.81 -0.04
CA LEU A 137 19.93 11.72 1.43
C LEU A 137 21.23 11.26 2.09
N PHE A 138 21.96 10.38 1.42
CA PHE A 138 23.17 9.75 1.92
C PHE A 138 24.30 9.90 0.89
N PRO A 139 24.76 11.13 0.60
CA PRO A 139 25.69 11.41 -0.50
C PRO A 139 27.04 10.71 -0.37
N ASN A 140 27.42 10.31 0.85
CA ASN A 140 28.67 9.61 1.12
C ASN A 140 28.52 8.09 1.24
N TYR A 141 27.31 7.55 1.05
CA TYR A 141 27.04 6.12 1.16
C TYR A 141 26.58 5.55 -0.18
N VAL A 142 27.14 4.39 -0.53
CA VAL A 142 26.62 3.51 -1.57
C VAL A 142 25.81 2.39 -0.91
N LYS A 143 24.92 1.70 -1.65
CA LYS A 143 24.01 0.67 -1.12
C LYS A 143 24.72 -0.33 -0.21
N THR A 144 25.94 -0.75 -0.58
CA THR A 144 26.72 -1.74 0.18
C THR A 144 27.23 -1.24 1.53
N ASN A 145 27.16 0.06 1.81
CA ASN A 145 27.64 0.66 3.06
C ASN A 145 26.51 1.24 3.91
N LEU A 146 25.29 1.33 3.37
CA LEU A 146 24.18 1.95 4.08
C LEU A 146 23.79 1.16 5.34
N PHE A 147 24.05 -0.15 5.36
CA PHE A 147 23.83 -1.01 6.53
C PHE A 147 24.59 -0.53 7.78
N HIS A 148 25.78 0.08 7.63
CA HIS A 148 26.54 0.63 8.75
C HIS A 148 25.81 1.76 9.47
N PHE A 149 24.94 2.48 8.76
CA PHE A 149 24.07 3.50 9.34
C PHE A 149 22.72 2.92 9.71
N CYS A 150 22.04 2.25 8.77
CA CYS A 150 20.67 1.82 8.95
C CYS A 150 20.49 0.75 10.02
N TYR A 151 21.47 -0.11 10.26
CA TYR A 151 21.40 -1.13 11.31
C TYR A 151 22.03 -0.65 12.63
N THR A 152 21.75 0.61 12.97
CA THR A 152 22.04 1.22 14.28
C THR A 152 20.74 1.74 14.87
N GLU A 153 20.68 1.90 16.20
CA GLU A 153 19.52 2.47 16.91
C GLU A 153 19.13 3.84 16.34
N PHE A 154 20.13 4.69 16.06
CA PHE A 154 19.88 5.99 15.45
C PHE A 154 19.39 5.86 14.00
N GLY A 155 19.97 4.95 13.20
CA GLY A 155 19.52 4.68 11.84
C GLY A 155 18.06 4.25 11.77
N GLN A 156 17.62 3.37 12.68
CA GLN A 156 16.22 2.92 12.78
C GLN A 156 15.22 4.03 13.18
N SER A 157 15.69 5.23 13.55
CA SER A 157 14.79 6.38 13.70
C SER A 157 14.35 7.01 12.36
N PHE A 158 14.99 6.60 11.24
CA PHE A 158 14.69 7.06 9.88
C PHE A 158 13.87 6.03 9.10
N SER A 159 12.80 6.49 8.42
CA SER A 159 11.88 5.61 7.71
C SER A 159 12.55 4.73 6.67
N ILE A 160 13.51 5.26 5.90
CA ILE A 160 14.22 4.48 4.86
C ILE A 160 14.96 3.28 5.46
N CYS A 161 15.58 3.46 6.62
CA CYS A 161 16.30 2.40 7.30
C CYS A 161 15.38 1.34 7.91
N ASN A 162 14.12 1.69 8.19
CA ASN A 162 13.11 0.74 8.68
C ASN A 162 12.73 -0.33 7.65
N TYR A 163 13.03 -0.11 6.36
CA TYR A 163 12.81 -1.11 5.30
C TYR A 163 14.03 -1.32 4.41
N TRP A 164 15.22 -0.95 4.89
CA TRP A 164 16.46 -1.34 4.25
C TRP A 164 16.69 -2.84 4.46
N ASN A 165 16.64 -3.62 3.39
CA ASN A 165 16.75 -5.07 3.42
C ASN A 165 18.02 -5.51 2.67
N ASP A 166 19.14 -5.55 3.37
CA ASP A 166 20.44 -5.93 2.81
C ASP A 166 20.56 -7.46 2.69
N PRO A 167 20.57 -8.03 1.47
CA PRO A 167 20.67 -9.48 1.27
C PRO A 167 22.03 -10.06 1.68
N HIS A 168 23.06 -9.23 1.87
CA HIS A 168 24.42 -9.67 2.25
C HIS A 168 24.66 -9.64 3.76
N HIS A 169 23.79 -8.96 4.51
CA HIS A 169 23.89 -8.80 5.95
C HIS A 169 22.59 -9.23 6.64
N HIS A 170 22.02 -10.36 6.22
CA HIS A 170 20.69 -10.79 6.65
C HIS A 170 20.57 -10.97 8.17
N ASP A 171 21.58 -11.54 8.85
CA ASP A 171 21.56 -11.67 10.32
C ASP A 171 21.51 -10.31 11.03
N LEU A 172 22.22 -9.31 10.49
CA LEU A 172 22.21 -7.96 11.03
C LEU A 172 20.88 -7.26 10.74
N TYR A 173 20.32 -7.44 9.54
CA TYR A 173 18.96 -7.01 9.20
C TYR A 173 17.94 -7.58 10.18
N LEU A 174 17.93 -8.90 10.40
CA LEU A 174 16.97 -9.54 11.30
C LEU A 174 17.08 -9.02 12.74
N ASN A 175 18.30 -8.73 13.20
CA ASN A 175 18.56 -8.27 14.57
C ASN A 175 18.38 -6.76 14.77
N SER A 176 18.38 -5.95 13.70
CA SER A 176 18.39 -4.49 13.80
C SER A 176 17.25 -3.79 13.07
N SER A 177 16.52 -4.45 12.17
CA SER A 177 15.33 -3.85 11.57
C SER A 177 14.21 -3.78 12.60
N ASP A 178 13.83 -2.59 13.02
CA ASP A 178 12.75 -2.39 13.99
C ASP A 178 11.36 -2.47 13.35
N TYR A 179 11.27 -2.45 12.02
CA TYR A 179 10.00 -2.41 11.31
C TYR A 179 9.79 -3.54 10.31
N LEU A 180 10.57 -3.63 9.22
CA LEU A 180 10.26 -4.54 8.12
C LEU A 180 10.35 -6.01 8.55
N SER A 181 11.44 -6.42 9.19
CA SER A 181 11.61 -7.79 9.70
C SER A 181 10.53 -8.17 10.72
N VAL A 182 10.14 -7.22 11.58
CA VAL A 182 9.08 -7.37 12.59
C VAL A 182 7.71 -7.50 11.92
N LEU A 183 7.39 -6.60 10.99
CA LEU A 183 6.12 -6.59 10.24
C LEU A 183 5.96 -7.83 9.35
N ASN A 184 7.06 -8.33 8.80
CA ASN A 184 7.10 -9.58 8.05
C ASN A 184 7.10 -10.82 8.96
N SER A 185 7.20 -10.63 10.28
CA SER A 185 7.37 -11.71 11.27
C SER A 185 8.45 -12.72 10.84
N GLU A 186 9.58 -12.21 10.34
CA GLU A 186 10.74 -13.02 9.93
C GLU A 186 11.40 -13.69 11.14
N GLN A 187 11.25 -13.08 12.31
CA GLN A 187 11.42 -13.74 13.61
C GLN A 187 10.08 -13.74 14.37
N PRO A 188 9.72 -14.84 15.07
CA PRO A 188 8.50 -14.89 15.87
C PRO A 188 8.52 -13.84 17.00
N HIS A 189 7.39 -13.15 17.20
CA HIS A 189 7.17 -12.22 18.30
C HIS A 189 5.76 -12.42 18.90
N PRO A 190 5.47 -11.90 20.11
CA PRO A 190 4.21 -12.19 20.81
C PRO A 190 2.93 -11.87 20.01
N ASN A 191 3.00 -10.93 19.07
CA ASN A 191 1.85 -10.46 18.30
C ASN A 191 1.74 -11.10 16.91
N THR A 192 2.65 -11.99 16.49
CA THR A 192 2.68 -12.56 15.12
C THR A 192 1.33 -13.14 14.68
N ALA A 193 0.70 -13.95 15.55
CA ALA A 193 -0.59 -14.57 15.23
C ALA A 193 -1.73 -13.55 15.07
N ASP A 194 -1.75 -12.53 15.92
CA ASP A 194 -2.75 -11.47 15.87
C ASP A 194 -2.56 -10.57 14.65
N TRP A 195 -1.31 -10.23 14.32
CA TRP A 195 -0.99 -9.42 13.16
C TRP A 195 -1.37 -10.09 11.86
N LYS A 196 -1.06 -11.38 11.71
CA LYS A 196 -1.53 -12.21 10.61
C LYS A 196 -3.05 -12.22 10.52
N ARG A 197 -3.75 -12.46 11.64
CA ARG A 197 -5.23 -12.47 11.68
C ARG A 197 -5.81 -11.14 11.23
N ASN A 198 -5.24 -10.03 11.67
CA ASN A 198 -5.69 -8.68 11.33
C ASN A 198 -5.44 -8.37 9.85
N PHE A 199 -4.24 -8.64 9.32
CA PHE A 199 -3.93 -8.38 7.91
C PHE A 199 -4.84 -9.19 6.98
N MET A 200 -5.13 -10.45 7.32
CA MET A 200 -6.04 -11.32 6.55
C MET A 200 -7.51 -10.87 6.53
N ARG A 201 -7.90 -9.79 7.24
CA ARG A 201 -9.25 -9.22 7.15
C ARG A 201 -9.51 -8.47 5.84
N ILE A 202 -8.46 -8.00 5.15
CA ILE A 202 -8.61 -7.32 3.84
C ILE A 202 -9.27 -8.28 2.85
N ARG A 203 -10.18 -7.82 2.01
CA ARG A 203 -10.79 -8.71 1.00
C ARG A 203 -9.91 -8.87 -0.23
N ASN A 204 -9.23 -7.81 -0.62
CA ASN A 204 -8.36 -7.77 -1.79
C ASN A 204 -7.04 -7.07 -1.45
N LEU A 205 -5.94 -7.69 -1.87
CA LEU A 205 -4.60 -7.14 -1.90
C LEU A 205 -4.19 -6.97 -3.36
N VAL A 206 -4.10 -5.74 -3.81
CA VAL A 206 -3.72 -5.38 -5.18
C VAL A 206 -2.30 -4.82 -5.15
N LEU A 207 -1.37 -5.50 -5.82
CA LEU A 207 0.05 -5.17 -5.85
C LEU A 207 0.39 -4.62 -7.23
N ILE A 208 0.69 -3.32 -7.33
CA ILE A 208 0.98 -2.65 -8.59
C ILE A 208 2.46 -2.25 -8.59
N GLY A 209 3.16 -2.49 -9.69
CA GLY A 209 4.53 -2.03 -9.89
C GLY A 209 5.05 -2.38 -11.28
N GLY A 210 6.32 -2.07 -11.57
CA GLY A 210 6.82 -2.18 -12.94
C GLY A 210 8.33 -2.08 -13.07
N PRO A 211 8.89 -2.62 -14.17
CA PRO A 211 10.33 -2.66 -14.40
C PRO A 211 10.98 -1.27 -14.58
N ASP A 212 10.21 -0.29 -15.05
CA ASP A 212 10.69 1.07 -15.34
C ASP A 212 10.47 2.07 -14.19
N ASP A 213 10.11 1.57 -13.00
CA ASP A 213 9.87 2.38 -11.80
C ASP A 213 11.07 3.29 -11.48
N GLY A 214 12.29 2.74 -11.51
CA GLY A 214 13.53 3.51 -11.36
C GLY A 214 13.87 3.98 -9.94
N VAL A 215 13.03 3.68 -8.94
CA VAL A 215 13.30 3.98 -7.52
C VAL A 215 13.26 2.70 -6.69
N ILE A 216 12.16 1.96 -6.72
CA ILE A 216 12.02 0.71 -5.97
C ILE A 216 13.02 -0.31 -6.53
N THR A 217 13.93 -0.77 -5.67
CA THR A 217 15.02 -1.66 -6.07
C THR A 217 15.13 -2.83 -5.08
N PRO A 218 14.92 -4.08 -5.54
CA PRO A 218 14.44 -4.45 -6.88
C PRO A 218 12.98 -4.01 -7.05
N TRP A 219 12.55 -3.65 -8.27
CA TRP A 219 11.18 -3.18 -8.51
C TRP A 219 10.13 -4.23 -8.15
N GLN A 220 10.49 -5.51 -8.21
CA GLN A 220 9.66 -6.65 -7.80
C GLN A 220 9.30 -6.61 -6.31
N SER A 221 9.96 -5.79 -5.49
CA SER A 221 9.57 -5.53 -4.10
C SER A 221 8.13 -5.00 -4.00
N SER A 222 7.63 -4.29 -5.03
CA SER A 222 6.21 -3.94 -5.20
C SER A 222 5.25 -5.12 -5.18
N GLN A 223 5.73 -6.31 -5.53
CA GLN A 223 4.97 -7.54 -5.63
C GLN A 223 5.54 -8.63 -4.71
N PHE A 224 6.17 -8.23 -3.60
CA PHE A 224 6.84 -9.13 -2.64
C PHE A 224 7.92 -10.05 -3.26
N GLY A 225 8.51 -9.67 -4.38
CA GLY A 225 9.76 -10.28 -4.86
C GLY A 225 10.97 -9.56 -4.30
N PHE A 226 12.07 -10.26 -4.06
CA PHE A 226 13.29 -9.66 -3.50
C PHE A 226 14.53 -10.47 -3.83
N TYR A 227 15.71 -9.88 -3.61
CA TYR A 227 17.00 -10.52 -3.82
C TYR A 227 17.20 -11.73 -2.90
N ASN A 228 17.91 -12.75 -3.40
CA ASN A 228 18.64 -13.68 -2.55
C ASN A 228 20.06 -13.16 -2.27
N GLU A 229 20.87 -13.96 -1.55
CA GLU A 229 22.26 -13.65 -1.20
C GLU A 229 23.16 -13.34 -2.40
N ASN A 230 22.82 -13.81 -3.61
CA ASN A 230 23.57 -13.56 -4.84
C ASN A 230 22.99 -12.40 -5.67
N GLU A 231 22.13 -11.56 -5.09
CA GLU A 231 21.37 -10.50 -5.77
C GLU A 231 20.54 -11.00 -6.97
N VAL A 232 20.15 -12.28 -6.97
CA VAL A 232 19.17 -12.81 -7.93
C VAL A 232 17.77 -12.55 -7.38
N VAL A 233 16.95 -11.82 -8.13
CA VAL A 233 15.57 -11.54 -7.73
C VAL A 233 14.75 -12.83 -7.74
N MET A 234 14.20 -13.18 -6.58
CA MET A 234 13.28 -14.29 -6.40
C MET A 234 11.84 -13.79 -6.33
N ASP A 235 10.94 -14.46 -7.05
CA ASP A 235 9.50 -14.20 -7.02
C ASP A 235 8.93 -14.41 -5.60
N MET A 236 7.82 -13.71 -5.29
CA MET A 236 7.10 -13.84 -4.02
C MET A 236 6.92 -15.27 -3.52
N ARG A 237 6.53 -16.20 -4.41
CA ARG A 237 6.23 -17.59 -4.03
C ARG A 237 7.46 -18.42 -3.62
N LYS A 238 8.66 -17.88 -3.85
CA LYS A 238 9.94 -18.49 -3.45
C LYS A 238 10.50 -17.88 -2.16
N GLN A 239 9.90 -16.80 -1.66
CA GLN A 239 10.34 -16.11 -0.45
C GLN A 239 9.92 -16.90 0.81
N LEU A 240 10.77 -16.92 1.84
CA LEU A 240 10.48 -17.63 3.09
C LEU A 240 9.20 -17.13 3.76
N VAL A 241 8.96 -15.82 3.76
CA VAL A 241 7.74 -15.21 4.33
C VAL A 241 6.46 -15.73 3.68
N TYR A 242 6.49 -16.04 2.37
CA TYR A 242 5.37 -16.65 1.66
C TYR A 242 5.27 -18.13 1.99
N LEU A 243 6.38 -18.86 1.92
CA LEU A 243 6.42 -20.31 2.17
C LEU A 243 5.92 -20.68 3.57
N ALA A 244 6.37 -19.92 4.58
CA ALA A 244 5.96 -20.04 5.98
C ALA A 244 4.64 -19.31 6.31
N ASP A 245 4.10 -18.53 5.35
CA ASP A 245 2.87 -17.75 5.50
C ASP A 245 2.86 -16.86 6.76
N THR A 246 3.99 -16.18 7.03
CA THR A 246 4.27 -15.54 8.32
C THR A 246 3.23 -14.47 8.69
N PHE A 247 2.77 -13.70 7.71
CA PHE A 247 1.74 -12.66 7.87
C PHE A 247 0.47 -12.92 7.02
N GLY A 248 0.31 -14.13 6.46
CA GLY A 248 -0.91 -14.49 5.72
C GLY A 248 -0.89 -14.25 4.21
N LEU A 249 0.28 -13.95 3.62
CA LEU A 249 0.41 -13.70 2.18
C LEU A 249 0.03 -14.90 1.30
N LYS A 250 0.47 -16.11 1.68
CA LYS A 250 0.11 -17.34 0.99
C LYS A 250 -1.36 -17.69 1.21
N SER A 251 -1.89 -17.40 2.39
CA SER A 251 -3.33 -17.54 2.67
C SER A 251 -4.20 -16.60 1.82
N LEU A 252 -3.76 -15.35 1.61
CA LEU A 252 -4.42 -14.38 0.73
C LEU A 252 -4.38 -14.84 -0.74
N ASP A 253 -3.22 -15.30 -1.22
CA ASP A 253 -3.06 -15.83 -2.57
C ASP A 253 -3.94 -17.07 -2.78
N ALA A 254 -3.92 -18.04 -1.86
CA ALA A 254 -4.70 -19.27 -1.96
C ALA A 254 -6.22 -19.05 -2.00
N ARG A 255 -6.74 -17.99 -1.37
CA ARG A 255 -8.17 -17.65 -1.42
C ARG A 255 -8.55 -16.72 -2.57
N GLY A 256 -7.61 -16.42 -3.48
CA GLY A 256 -7.83 -15.54 -4.63
C GLY A 256 -7.95 -14.06 -4.27
N ALA A 257 -7.50 -13.66 -3.08
CA ALA A 257 -7.55 -12.27 -2.62
C ALA A 257 -6.31 -11.45 -3.01
N LEU A 258 -5.29 -12.06 -3.63
CA LEU A 258 -4.07 -11.37 -4.06
C LEU A 258 -4.05 -11.24 -5.58
N THR A 259 -3.87 -10.02 -6.07
CA THR A 259 -3.64 -9.74 -7.50
C THR A 259 -2.36 -8.92 -7.67
N ALA A 260 -1.44 -9.40 -8.51
CA ALA A 260 -0.24 -8.67 -8.90
C ALA A 260 -0.39 -8.15 -10.34
N LEU A 261 -0.18 -6.85 -10.52
CA LEU A 261 -0.34 -6.14 -11.79
C LEU A 261 1.00 -5.47 -12.14
N THR A 262 1.62 -5.94 -13.21
CA THR A 262 2.90 -5.42 -13.70
C THR A 262 2.67 -4.50 -14.89
N VAL A 263 3.15 -3.25 -14.80
CA VAL A 263 2.99 -2.25 -15.86
C VAL A 263 4.36 -1.73 -16.28
N GLY A 264 4.68 -1.81 -17.58
CA GLY A 264 5.91 -1.23 -18.13
C GLY A 264 5.76 0.26 -18.47
N GLY A 265 6.88 0.97 -18.57
CA GLY A 265 6.95 2.36 -19.03
C GLY A 265 6.48 3.41 -18.01
N VAL A 266 6.33 3.05 -16.74
CA VAL A 266 5.88 3.98 -15.68
C VAL A 266 7.02 4.22 -14.70
N GLN A 267 7.52 5.44 -14.68
CA GLN A 267 8.48 5.91 -13.66
C GLN A 267 7.78 6.06 -12.31
N HIS A 268 8.53 5.93 -11.21
CA HIS A 268 8.00 5.92 -9.84
C HIS A 268 7.03 7.08 -9.57
N VAL A 269 7.46 8.31 -9.86
CA VAL A 269 6.69 9.54 -9.63
C VAL A 269 5.41 9.66 -10.46
N ASN A 270 5.18 8.75 -11.41
CA ASN A 270 4.04 8.78 -12.31
C ASN A 270 2.96 7.74 -11.98
N TRP A 271 3.14 6.87 -10.98
CA TRP A 271 2.18 5.80 -10.69
C TRP A 271 0.77 6.33 -10.34
N HIS A 272 0.69 7.41 -9.57
CA HIS A 272 -0.60 8.01 -9.15
C HIS A 272 -1.13 9.07 -10.12
N THR A 273 -0.34 9.49 -11.11
CA THR A 273 -0.73 10.51 -12.11
C THR A 273 -1.00 9.91 -13.50
N ASN A 274 -0.71 8.63 -13.70
CA ASN A 274 -0.91 7.94 -14.97
C ASN A 274 -2.34 7.40 -15.12
N TRP A 275 -3.08 7.93 -16.11
CA TRP A 275 -4.46 7.53 -16.40
C TRP A 275 -4.60 6.03 -16.73
N THR A 276 -3.68 5.45 -17.48
CA THR A 276 -3.72 4.03 -17.86
C THR A 276 -3.52 3.14 -16.64
N VAL A 277 -2.57 3.47 -15.76
CA VAL A 277 -2.40 2.76 -14.47
C VAL A 277 -3.71 2.82 -13.67
N TYR A 278 -4.30 4.01 -13.56
CA TYR A 278 -5.57 4.17 -12.85
C TYR A 278 -6.67 3.28 -13.45
N GLN A 279 -6.90 3.40 -14.76
CA GLN A 279 -7.99 2.73 -15.45
C GLN A 279 -7.84 1.20 -15.40
N ASP A 280 -6.62 0.70 -15.65
CA ASP A 280 -6.38 -0.74 -15.84
C ASP A 280 -6.09 -1.46 -14.53
N CYS A 281 -5.55 -0.76 -13.52
CA CYS A 281 -5.06 -1.39 -12.29
C CYS A 281 -5.78 -0.98 -11.00
N ILE A 282 -6.44 0.19 -10.98
CA ILE A 282 -7.03 0.76 -9.74
C ILE A 282 -8.56 0.76 -9.81
N GLN A 283 -9.13 1.25 -10.91
CA GLN A 283 -10.55 1.58 -11.03
C GLN A 283 -11.47 0.43 -10.62
N SER A 284 -11.25 -0.79 -11.12
CA SER A 284 -12.13 -1.93 -10.85
C SER A 284 -12.23 -2.35 -9.39
N TRP A 285 -11.24 -1.97 -8.57
CA TRP A 285 -11.19 -2.30 -7.14
C TRP A 285 -11.90 -1.28 -6.26
N LEU A 286 -12.27 -0.11 -6.79
CA LEU A 286 -12.98 0.94 -6.07
C LEU A 286 -14.50 0.71 -6.18
N THR A 287 -14.99 -0.23 -5.36
CA THR A 287 -16.35 -0.77 -5.44
C THR A 287 -17.39 0.00 -4.62
N ARG A 288 -18.67 -0.36 -4.81
CA ARG A 288 -19.81 0.16 -4.04
C ARG A 288 -20.04 -0.63 -2.73
N GLY A 289 -20.70 0.01 -1.76
CA GLY A 289 -21.11 -0.57 -0.46
C GLY A 289 -22.18 -1.66 -0.55
#